data_AF-A0A8T4TN04-F1
#
_entry.id   AF-A0A8T4TN04-F1
#
_cell.length_a   1.000
_cell.length_b   1.000
_cell.length_c   1.000
_cell.angle_alpha   90.00
_cell.angle_beta   90.00
_cell.angle_gamma   90.00
#
_symmetry.space_group_name_H-M   'P 1'
#
loop_
_entity.id
_entity.type
_entity.pdbx_description
1 polymer ?
#
loop_
_entity_poly.entity_id
_entity_poly.type
_entity_poly.pdbx_seq_one_letter_code
_entity_poly.pdbx_strand_id
1 'polypeptide(L)'
;MAAPHVSGVILLMQQYKESVEGRNLSSSEVNTTLATNGTSIDDSDGSGRSFVRLDAKKAIIAIDNLNPNILLFNTSEQNISTAGNTTFIANVTDINIENVWVEGNWSGAYQNITLTNNVNSQYNQTLKNNCSIVGTFQWRVNANDSKPNFISSNWINSTIRSTPIVTLNNPQNLTLTNNISTIFNYSATDCSSTINCSLIINNQFNTSINTTNATLTEFKVNLSEGTNNWNIECNNTQGNLGYSSTRTIILDTTSPTFNAEGYSSLVELGDNQSYSINLTDT
;
A
#
# COMPACT_ATOMS: atom_id res chain seq x y z
N MET A 1 -5.66 -49.09 29.77
CA MET A 1 -6.12 -48.47 28.51
C MET A 1 -7.14 -49.37 27.86
N ALA A 2 -8.28 -48.86 27.41
CA ALA A 2 -9.22 -49.66 26.63
C ALA A 2 -8.56 -50.01 25.29
N ALA A 3 -8.19 -51.29 25.11
CA ALA A 3 -7.46 -51.79 23.93
C ALA A 3 -8.01 -51.25 22.59
N PRO A 4 -9.33 -51.12 22.37
CA PRO A 4 -9.88 -50.56 21.12
C PRO A 4 -9.42 -49.13 20.81
N HIS A 5 -9.28 -48.27 21.82
CA HIS A 5 -8.89 -46.86 21.62
C HIS A 5 -7.42 -46.74 21.24
N VAL A 6 -6.57 -47.56 21.85
CA VAL A 6 -5.14 -47.59 21.54
C VAL A 6 -4.93 -48.12 20.11
N SER A 7 -5.59 -49.21 19.75
CA SER A 7 -5.55 -49.75 18.38
C SER A 7 -6.05 -48.74 17.34
N GLY A 8 -7.10 -47.97 17.64
CA GLY A 8 -7.60 -46.92 16.75
C GLY A 8 -6.58 -45.79 16.52
N VAL A 9 -5.89 -45.33 17.56
CA VAL A 9 -4.85 -44.29 17.42
C VAL A 9 -3.63 -44.81 16.67
N ILE A 10 -3.20 -46.06 16.94
CA ILE A 10 -2.12 -46.70 16.19
C ILE A 10 -2.48 -46.76 14.70
N LEU A 11 -3.71 -47.14 14.36
CA LEU A 11 -4.17 -47.19 12.97
C LEU A 11 -4.11 -45.81 12.30
N LEU A 12 -4.58 -44.75 12.98
CA LEU A 12 -4.53 -43.38 12.45
C LEU A 12 -3.09 -42.91 12.24
N MET A 13 -2.21 -43.16 13.21
CA MET A 13 -0.78 -42.86 13.12
C MET A 13 -0.12 -43.59 11.94
N GLN A 14 -0.44 -44.88 11.78
CA GLN A 14 0.06 -45.72 10.69
C GLN A 14 -0.42 -45.22 9.32
N GLN A 15 -1.71 -44.93 9.19
CA GLN A 15 -2.31 -44.39 7.97
C GLN A 15 -1.70 -43.03 7.59
N TYR A 16 -1.50 -42.14 8.57
CA TYR A 16 -0.82 -40.87 8.35
C TYR A 16 0.59 -41.10 7.80
N LYS A 17 1.39 -41.94 8.46
CA LYS A 17 2.78 -42.20 8.07
C LYS A 17 2.91 -42.80 6.66
N GLU A 18 2.02 -43.73 6.32
CA GLU A 18 1.97 -44.34 4.99
C GLU A 18 1.55 -43.33 3.91
N SER A 19 0.51 -42.55 4.17
CA SER A 19 -0.03 -41.59 3.19
C SER A 19 0.87 -40.37 2.96
N VAL A 20 1.62 -39.95 3.98
CA VAL A 20 2.40 -38.71 3.98
C VAL A 20 3.89 -38.97 3.72
N GLU A 21 4.47 -40.00 4.33
CA GLU A 21 5.91 -40.33 4.20
C GLU A 21 6.16 -41.61 3.37
N GLY A 22 5.12 -42.33 2.95
CA GLY A 22 5.28 -43.56 2.15
C GLY A 22 5.90 -44.73 2.93
N ARG A 23 5.89 -44.68 4.27
CA ARG A 23 6.49 -45.72 5.12
C ARG A 23 5.64 -46.08 6.33
N ASN A 24 5.93 -47.24 6.91
CA ASN A 24 5.27 -47.72 8.11
C ASN A 24 5.96 -47.21 9.39
N LEU A 25 5.21 -47.13 10.49
CA LEU A 25 5.80 -46.90 11.81
C LEU A 25 6.45 -48.17 12.35
N SER A 26 7.60 -48.02 12.98
CA SER A 26 8.23 -49.09 13.75
C SER A 26 7.53 -49.29 15.10
N SER A 27 7.61 -50.49 15.65
CA SER A 27 7.07 -50.79 16.99
C SER A 27 7.66 -49.88 18.08
N SER A 28 8.90 -49.43 17.91
CA SER A 28 9.54 -48.48 18.82
C SER A 28 8.91 -47.08 18.71
N GLU A 29 8.72 -46.56 17.49
CA GLU A 29 8.07 -45.26 17.28
C GLU A 29 6.65 -45.26 17.87
N VAL A 30 5.88 -46.32 17.66
CA VAL A 30 4.54 -46.47 18.23
C VAL A 30 4.59 -46.43 19.76
N ASN A 31 5.44 -47.26 20.37
CA ASN A 31 5.51 -47.35 21.84
C ASN A 31 5.96 -46.03 22.47
N THR A 32 7.00 -45.40 21.92
CA THR A 32 7.51 -44.11 22.42
C THR A 32 6.46 -43.01 22.28
N THR A 33 5.78 -42.92 21.13
CA THR A 33 4.77 -41.88 20.90
C THR A 33 3.58 -42.03 21.86
N LEU A 34 3.07 -43.25 22.04
CA LEU A 34 1.94 -43.51 22.94
C LEU A 34 2.28 -43.27 24.42
N ALA A 35 3.53 -43.54 24.82
CA ALA A 35 3.98 -43.38 26.20
C ALA A 35 4.24 -41.92 26.60
N THR A 36 4.48 -41.02 25.63
CA THR A 36 4.96 -39.65 25.91
C THR A 36 3.97 -38.54 25.52
N ASN A 37 3.04 -38.80 24.58
CA ASN A 37 2.19 -37.74 23.99
C ASN A 37 0.74 -37.75 24.48
N GLY A 38 0.56 -37.82 25.80
CA GLY A 38 -0.76 -37.78 26.43
C GLY A 38 -0.75 -37.11 27.80
N THR A 39 -1.88 -37.12 28.48
CA THR A 39 -1.98 -36.56 29.84
C THR A 39 -1.68 -37.65 30.86
N SER A 40 -0.66 -37.45 31.70
CA SER A 40 -0.42 -38.35 32.82
C SER A 40 -1.59 -38.25 33.82
N ILE A 41 -2.15 -39.40 34.17
CA ILE A 41 -3.12 -39.55 35.24
C ILE A 41 -2.40 -40.30 36.35
N ASP A 42 -2.38 -39.69 37.53
CA ASP A 42 -1.99 -40.38 38.74
C ASP A 42 -3.23 -41.02 39.36
N ASP A 43 -3.17 -42.34 39.56
CA ASP A 43 -4.18 -43.12 40.28
C ASP A 43 -3.50 -43.81 41.48
N SER A 44 -2.60 -43.07 42.12
CA SER A 44 -1.90 -43.48 43.34
C SER A 44 -2.87 -43.83 44.47
N ASP A 45 -3.99 -43.10 44.60
CA ASP A 45 -5.04 -43.33 45.60
C ASP A 45 -5.95 -44.55 45.28
N GLY A 46 -5.97 -45.02 44.04
CA GLY A 46 -6.80 -46.14 43.58
C GLY A 46 -5.99 -47.41 43.31
N SER A 47 -5.45 -47.53 42.09
CA SER A 47 -4.68 -48.69 41.65
C SER A 47 -3.17 -48.62 41.95
N GLY A 48 -2.68 -47.51 42.53
CA GLY A 48 -1.26 -47.31 42.82
C GLY A 48 -0.39 -47.12 41.57
N ARG A 49 -1.00 -46.79 40.42
CA ARG A 49 -0.35 -46.72 39.12
C ARG A 49 -0.56 -45.35 38.49
N SER A 50 0.40 -44.94 37.67
CA SER A 50 0.22 -43.82 36.75
C SER A 50 0.00 -44.35 35.34
N PHE A 51 -0.91 -43.74 34.60
CA PHE A 51 -1.19 -44.07 33.20
C PHE A 51 -1.33 -42.82 32.36
N VAL A 52 -0.99 -42.96 31.07
CA VAL A 52 -1.13 -41.88 30.09
C VAL A 52 -2.50 -41.97 29.43
N ARG A 53 -3.29 -40.90 29.51
CA ARG A 53 -4.47 -40.69 28.68
C ARG A 53 -4.01 -40.27 27.29
N LEU A 54 -4.23 -41.15 26.34
CA LEU A 54 -3.81 -40.97 24.96
C LEU A 54 -4.52 -39.77 24.30
N ASP A 55 -3.74 -38.95 23.59
CA ASP A 55 -4.22 -37.85 22.76
C ASP A 55 -3.83 -38.15 21.30
N ALA A 56 -4.83 -38.47 20.48
CA ALA A 56 -4.62 -38.85 19.08
C ALA A 56 -3.99 -37.71 18.26
N LYS A 57 -4.36 -36.46 18.53
CA LYS A 57 -3.84 -35.30 17.80
C LYS A 57 -2.37 -35.09 18.14
N LYS A 58 -2.02 -35.09 19.43
CA LYS A 58 -0.61 -34.97 19.85
C LYS A 58 0.24 -36.14 19.35
N ALA A 59 -0.30 -37.35 19.31
CA ALA A 59 0.39 -38.51 18.79
C ALA A 59 0.70 -38.39 17.29
N ILE A 60 -0.24 -37.89 16.47
CA ILE A 60 -0.04 -37.65 15.04
C ILE A 60 0.99 -36.53 14.82
N ILE A 61 0.88 -35.41 15.54
CA ILE A 61 1.88 -34.33 15.52
C ILE A 61 3.28 -34.85 15.92
N ALA A 62 3.35 -35.71 16.93
CA ALA A 62 4.60 -36.26 17.44
C ALA A 62 5.29 -37.24 16.47
N ILE A 63 4.61 -37.74 15.44
CA ILE A 63 5.23 -38.57 14.39
C ILE A 63 5.48 -37.82 13.08
N ASP A 64 5.00 -36.58 12.96
CA ASP A 64 5.22 -35.75 11.79
C ASP A 64 6.67 -35.27 11.70
N ASN A 65 7.35 -35.54 10.58
CA ASN A 65 8.70 -35.05 10.34
C ASN A 65 8.80 -34.34 8.99
N LEU A 66 7.68 -33.95 8.38
CA LEU A 66 7.70 -33.19 7.14
C LEU A 66 7.89 -31.71 7.42
N ASN A 67 8.51 -31.02 6.47
CA ASN A 67 8.51 -29.56 6.50
C ASN A 67 7.15 -29.04 6.01
N PRO A 68 6.71 -27.87 6.51
CA PRO A 68 5.60 -27.16 5.92
C PRO A 68 5.81 -26.93 4.42
N ASN A 69 4.72 -26.79 3.68
CA ASN A 69 4.76 -26.41 2.26
C ASN A 69 4.31 -24.96 2.09
N ILE A 70 5.05 -24.17 1.29
CA ILE A 70 4.77 -22.76 1.00
C ILE A 70 4.44 -22.59 -0.49
N LEU A 71 3.28 -21.99 -0.77
CA LEU A 71 2.89 -21.51 -2.10
C LEU A 71 2.66 -19.98 -2.06
N LEU A 72 3.43 -19.23 -2.85
CA LEU A 72 3.35 -17.76 -2.89
C LEU A 72 2.47 -17.26 -4.04
N PHE A 73 1.69 -16.20 -3.78
CA PHE A 73 0.82 -15.58 -4.79
C PHE A 73 1.43 -14.34 -5.45
N ASN A 74 2.29 -13.63 -4.74
CA ASN A 74 2.92 -12.38 -5.16
C ASN A 74 4.35 -12.61 -5.67
N THR A 75 4.49 -13.45 -6.70
CA THR A 75 5.80 -13.89 -7.23
C THR A 75 6.40 -12.98 -8.31
N SER A 76 5.65 -11.99 -8.81
CA SER A 76 6.11 -11.06 -9.84
C SER A 76 6.66 -9.77 -9.24
N GLU A 77 7.60 -9.14 -9.93
CA GLU A 77 8.07 -7.80 -9.60
C GLU A 77 6.89 -6.82 -9.65
N GLN A 78 6.52 -6.26 -8.51
CA GLN A 78 5.45 -5.27 -8.40
C GLN A 78 6.06 -3.87 -8.28
N ASN A 79 5.59 -2.95 -9.13
CA ASN A 79 5.85 -1.52 -8.99
C ASN A 79 4.74 -0.93 -8.13
N ILE A 80 5.00 -0.75 -6.84
CA ILE A 80 3.99 -0.28 -5.88
C ILE A 80 4.28 1.19 -5.56
N SER A 81 3.25 2.05 -5.59
CA SER A 81 3.41 3.44 -5.21
C SER A 81 3.52 3.59 -3.68
N THR A 82 4.18 4.67 -3.23
CA THR A 82 4.21 5.04 -1.79
C THR A 82 2.83 5.38 -1.23
N ALA A 83 1.84 5.67 -2.09
CA ALA A 83 0.45 5.89 -1.69
C ALA A 83 -0.33 4.57 -1.46
N GLY A 84 0.20 3.44 -1.94
CA GLY A 84 -0.37 2.11 -1.72
C GLY A 84 0.13 1.43 -0.45
N ASN A 85 -0.47 0.30 -0.12
CA ASN A 85 0.07 -0.64 0.88
C ASN A 85 0.59 -1.89 0.17
N THR A 86 1.64 -2.49 0.70
CA THR A 86 2.17 -3.77 0.21
C THR A 86 1.60 -4.90 1.05
N THR A 87 0.99 -5.90 0.42
CA THR A 87 0.48 -7.09 1.13
C THR A 87 1.24 -8.33 0.71
N PHE A 88 1.78 -9.05 1.68
CA PHE A 88 2.40 -10.37 1.47
C PHE A 88 1.35 -11.45 1.68
N ILE A 89 1.25 -12.39 0.74
CA ILE A 89 0.25 -13.47 0.79
C ILE A 89 0.91 -14.81 0.45
N ALA A 90 0.77 -15.77 1.35
CA ALA A 90 1.27 -17.13 1.18
C ALA A 90 0.20 -18.14 1.61
N ASN A 91 0.05 -19.23 0.86
CA ASN A 91 -0.61 -20.42 1.37
C ASN A 91 0.44 -21.32 2.02
N VAL A 92 0.28 -21.61 3.30
CA VAL A 92 1.17 -22.50 4.05
C VAL A 92 0.36 -23.67 4.57
N THR A 93 0.74 -24.88 4.15
CA THR A 93 0.04 -26.11 4.54
C THR A 93 0.98 -27.02 5.31
N ASP A 94 0.53 -27.41 6.50
CA ASP A 94 1.13 -28.43 7.34
C ASP A 94 0.07 -28.84 8.38
N ILE A 95 0.21 -30.01 9.01
CA ILE A 95 -0.72 -30.42 10.07
C ILE A 95 -0.46 -29.70 11.40
N ASN A 96 0.69 -29.03 11.54
CA ASN A 96 1.15 -28.47 12.80
C ASN A 96 1.96 -27.18 12.68
N ILE A 97 1.57 -26.28 11.77
CA ILE A 97 2.19 -24.95 11.62
C ILE A 97 2.25 -24.23 12.96
N GLU A 98 3.46 -23.86 13.40
CA GLU A 98 3.68 -23.07 14.61
C GLU A 98 3.78 -21.59 14.26
N ASN A 99 4.70 -21.22 13.36
CA ASN A 99 4.88 -19.84 12.94
C ASN A 99 5.03 -19.72 11.43
N VAL A 100 4.48 -18.64 10.89
CA VAL A 100 4.70 -18.19 9.51
C VAL A 100 5.08 -16.72 9.56
N TRP A 101 6.17 -16.35 8.90
CA TRP A 101 6.62 -14.96 8.88
C TRP A 101 7.24 -14.60 7.54
N VAL A 102 7.14 -13.33 7.20
CA VAL A 102 7.89 -12.74 6.09
C VAL A 102 9.20 -12.19 6.64
N GLU A 103 10.29 -12.49 5.95
CA GLU A 103 11.62 -11.90 6.17
C GLU A 103 11.96 -11.02 4.98
N GLY A 104 12.48 -9.82 5.21
CA GLY A 104 12.95 -8.98 4.12
C GLY A 104 13.67 -7.72 4.58
N ASN A 105 14.31 -7.04 3.64
CA ASN A 105 15.19 -5.90 3.90
C ASN A 105 14.55 -4.55 3.54
N TRP A 106 13.21 -4.43 3.58
CA TRP A 106 12.47 -3.22 3.20
C TRP A 106 12.90 -1.96 3.97
N SER A 107 13.47 -2.07 5.17
CA SER A 107 13.98 -0.94 5.94
C SER A 107 15.48 -0.64 5.73
N GLY A 108 16.14 -1.32 4.79
CA GLY A 108 17.61 -1.33 4.67
C GLY A 108 18.32 -2.33 5.59
N ALA A 109 17.59 -3.05 6.46
CA ALA A 109 18.09 -4.15 7.27
C ALA A 109 17.06 -5.30 7.26
N TYR A 110 17.52 -6.54 7.45
CA TYR A 110 16.61 -7.69 7.51
C TYR A 110 15.71 -7.60 8.74
N GLN A 111 14.41 -7.73 8.49
CA GLN A 111 13.36 -7.76 9.51
C GLN A 111 12.43 -8.93 9.28
N ASN A 112 11.86 -9.44 10.37
CA ASN A 112 10.87 -10.51 10.36
C ASN A 112 9.53 -9.97 10.83
N ILE A 113 8.46 -10.30 10.11
CA ILE A 113 7.09 -9.93 10.47
C ILE A 113 6.22 -11.17 10.39
N THR A 114 5.57 -11.51 11.50
CA THR A 114 4.63 -12.63 11.56
C THR A 114 3.45 -12.40 10.63
N LEU A 115 3.12 -13.42 9.82
CA LEU A 115 1.94 -13.42 8.96
C LEU A 115 0.77 -14.02 9.74
N THR A 116 -0.43 -13.46 9.56
CA THR A 116 -1.64 -13.94 10.25
C THR A 116 -2.45 -14.86 9.34
N ASN A 117 -2.95 -15.97 9.89
CA ASN A 117 -3.81 -16.89 9.17
C ASN A 117 -5.20 -16.25 9.03
N ASN A 118 -5.62 -15.98 7.80
CA ASN A 118 -6.90 -15.35 7.54
C ASN A 118 -7.99 -16.38 7.25
N VAL A 119 -7.75 -17.30 6.30
CA VAL A 119 -8.71 -18.33 5.88
C VAL A 119 -7.95 -19.53 5.31
N ASN A 120 -8.32 -20.76 5.68
CA ASN A 120 -7.91 -22.01 5.00
C ASN A 120 -6.42 -22.05 4.62
N SER A 121 -5.51 -21.90 5.59
CA SER A 121 -4.05 -21.94 5.37
C SER A 121 -3.46 -20.76 4.59
N GLN A 122 -4.25 -19.73 4.30
CA GLN A 122 -3.75 -18.48 3.73
C GLN A 122 -3.28 -17.53 4.83
N TYR A 123 -2.01 -17.18 4.77
CA TYR A 123 -1.35 -16.24 5.66
C TYR A 123 -1.10 -14.93 4.92
N ASN A 124 -1.44 -13.81 5.56
CA ASN A 124 -1.13 -12.51 5.00
C ASN A 124 -0.68 -11.49 6.05
N GLN A 125 -0.02 -10.44 5.56
CA GLN A 125 0.27 -9.24 6.34
C GLN A 125 0.41 -8.07 5.38
N THR A 126 -0.15 -6.93 5.78
CA THR A 126 -0.04 -5.67 5.05
C THR A 126 0.97 -4.75 5.73
N LEU A 127 1.90 -4.21 4.95
CA LEU A 127 2.80 -3.12 5.30
C LEU A 127 2.31 -1.81 4.70
N LYS A 128 2.30 -0.76 5.52
CA LYS A 128 2.05 0.60 5.05
C LYS A 128 3.32 1.14 4.40
N ASN A 129 3.21 1.53 3.13
CA ASN A 129 4.37 2.07 2.43
C ASN A 129 4.70 3.48 2.93
N ASN A 130 5.99 3.81 2.93
CA ASN A 130 6.51 5.12 3.31
C ASN A 130 7.83 5.41 2.56
N CYS A 131 8.40 6.59 2.79
CA CYS A 131 9.63 6.99 2.13
C CYS A 131 10.88 6.20 2.52
N SER A 132 10.87 5.55 3.69
CA SER A 132 11.99 4.73 4.15
C SER A 132 12.11 3.41 3.40
N ILE A 133 11.07 2.97 2.70
CA ILE A 133 11.05 1.70 1.95
C ILE A 133 11.03 1.90 0.43
N VAL A 134 11.20 3.14 -0.05
CA VAL A 134 11.35 3.43 -1.49
C VAL A 134 12.64 2.80 -2.00
N GLY A 135 12.56 2.16 -3.16
CA GLY A 135 13.65 1.41 -3.76
C GLY A 135 13.30 -0.06 -3.93
N THR A 136 14.33 -0.86 -4.19
CA THR A 136 14.18 -2.30 -4.37
C THR A 136 14.54 -3.02 -3.08
N PHE A 137 13.64 -3.87 -2.62
CA PHE A 137 13.87 -4.75 -1.48
C PHE A 137 13.62 -6.21 -1.87
N GLN A 138 14.21 -7.10 -1.09
CA GLN A 138 14.07 -8.54 -1.21
C GLN A 138 13.31 -9.06 0.00
N TRP A 139 12.44 -10.03 -0.23
CA TRP A 139 11.71 -10.69 0.83
C TRP A 139 11.47 -12.16 0.49
N ARG A 140 11.21 -12.97 1.51
CA ARG A 140 10.80 -14.38 1.40
C ARG A 140 9.88 -14.73 2.56
N VAL A 141 9.12 -15.82 2.42
CA VAL A 141 8.29 -16.35 3.50
C VAL A 141 8.97 -17.56 4.10
N ASN A 142 8.93 -17.62 5.42
CA ASN A 142 9.43 -18.71 6.22
C ASN A 142 8.28 -19.33 7.00
N ALA A 143 8.34 -20.64 7.20
CA ALA A 143 7.41 -21.35 8.04
C ALA A 143 8.13 -22.44 8.85
N ASN A 144 7.69 -22.63 10.09
CA ASN A 144 8.06 -23.78 10.91
C ASN A 144 6.82 -24.44 11.52
N ASP A 145 6.95 -25.72 11.82
CA ASP A 145 5.98 -26.45 12.63
C ASP A 145 6.45 -26.57 14.08
N SER A 146 5.69 -27.23 14.96
CA SER A 146 6.04 -27.34 16.39
C SER A 146 7.19 -28.30 16.69
N LYS A 147 7.71 -28.98 15.68
CA LYS A 147 9.03 -29.58 15.65
C LYS A 147 9.90 -28.64 14.79
N PRO A 148 11.20 -28.53 15.03
CA PRO A 148 12.06 -27.54 14.35
C PRO A 148 12.28 -27.80 12.84
N ASN A 149 11.32 -28.41 12.15
CA ASN A 149 11.20 -28.47 10.70
C ASN A 149 10.94 -27.05 10.17
N PHE A 150 11.71 -26.67 9.18
CA PHE A 150 11.80 -25.28 8.73
C PHE A 150 11.93 -25.24 7.22
N ILE A 151 11.17 -24.34 6.60
CA ILE A 151 11.25 -24.07 5.18
C ILE A 151 11.27 -22.57 4.91
N SER A 152 12.00 -22.19 3.86
CA SER A 152 12.00 -20.85 3.29
C SER A 152 11.59 -20.93 1.83
N SER A 153 10.78 -19.97 1.38
CA SER A 153 10.59 -19.74 -0.05
C SER A 153 11.87 -19.17 -0.70
N ASN A 154 11.87 -19.10 -2.03
CA ASN A 154 12.85 -18.30 -2.76
C ASN A 154 12.71 -16.82 -2.41
N TRP A 155 13.80 -16.07 -2.57
CA TRP A 155 13.81 -14.61 -2.49
C TRP A 155 13.06 -14.00 -3.66
N ILE A 156 12.25 -12.98 -3.37
CA ILE A 156 11.49 -12.18 -4.34
C ILE A 156 11.94 -10.73 -4.24
N ASN A 157 12.18 -10.11 -5.40
CA ASN A 157 12.47 -8.69 -5.50
C ASN A 157 11.17 -7.90 -5.67
N SER A 158 11.06 -6.76 -5.00
CA SER A 158 9.93 -5.84 -5.14
C SER A 158 10.43 -4.40 -5.11
N THR A 159 9.83 -3.53 -5.93
CA THR A 159 10.27 -2.15 -6.06
C THR A 159 9.13 -1.21 -5.69
N ILE A 160 9.36 -0.38 -4.68
CA ILE A 160 8.45 0.70 -4.30
C ILE A 160 8.95 2.01 -4.91
N ARG A 161 8.06 2.69 -5.63
CA ARG A 161 8.33 3.99 -6.24
C ARG A 161 7.51 5.06 -5.55
N SER A 162 8.13 6.22 -5.36
CA SER A 162 7.41 7.43 -4.97
C SER A 162 7.05 8.23 -6.21
N THR A 163 5.91 8.89 -6.18
CA THR A 163 5.47 9.82 -7.22
C THR A 163 5.08 11.12 -6.53
N PRO A 164 5.52 12.28 -7.05
CA PRO A 164 5.18 13.56 -6.44
C PRO A 164 3.67 13.77 -6.37
N ILE A 165 3.19 14.25 -5.23
CA ILE A 165 1.82 14.71 -5.05
C ILE A 165 1.84 16.23 -5.03
N VAL A 166 1.15 16.84 -5.99
CA VAL A 166 1.18 18.30 -6.18
C VAL A 166 -0.12 18.92 -5.70
N THR A 167 -0.01 19.91 -4.81
CA THR A 167 -1.13 20.66 -4.24
C THR A 167 -1.07 22.12 -4.71
N LEU A 168 -2.13 22.59 -5.36
CA LEU A 168 -2.23 23.98 -5.83
C LEU A 168 -2.82 24.87 -4.74
N ASN A 169 -2.09 25.93 -4.38
CA ASN A 169 -2.50 26.87 -3.33
C ASN A 169 -3.15 28.11 -3.93
N ASN A 170 -2.53 28.73 -4.95
CA ASN A 170 -3.02 29.95 -5.61
C ASN A 170 -2.58 30.00 -7.08
N PRO A 171 -3.30 30.66 -7.99
CA PRO A 171 -4.68 31.15 -7.88
C PRO A 171 -5.71 30.04 -7.68
N GLN A 172 -6.89 30.39 -7.18
CA GLN A 172 -8.03 29.46 -7.13
C GLN A 172 -8.55 29.19 -8.55
N ASN A 173 -9.27 28.08 -8.73
CA ASN A 173 -9.87 27.79 -10.03
C ASN A 173 -10.89 28.88 -10.41
N LEU A 174 -10.90 29.28 -11.68
CA LEU A 174 -11.76 30.34 -12.24
C LEU A 174 -11.52 31.73 -11.63
N THR A 175 -10.27 32.05 -11.27
CA THR A 175 -9.91 33.39 -10.81
C THR A 175 -10.05 34.40 -11.96
N LEU A 176 -10.72 35.53 -11.70
CA LEU A 176 -10.76 36.70 -12.59
C LEU A 176 -9.75 37.73 -12.10
N THR A 177 -8.93 38.30 -12.97
CA THR A 177 -7.96 39.33 -12.60
C THR A 177 -7.69 40.29 -13.74
N ASN A 178 -7.28 41.51 -13.42
CA ASN A 178 -6.71 42.48 -14.36
C ASN A 178 -5.19 42.64 -14.19
N ASN A 179 -4.57 41.80 -13.37
CA ASN A 179 -3.13 41.84 -13.14
C ASN A 179 -2.41 40.88 -14.09
N ILE A 180 -1.69 41.43 -15.06
CA ILE A 180 -0.85 40.68 -16.00
C ILE A 180 0.14 39.76 -15.27
N SER A 181 0.73 40.23 -14.18
CA SER A 181 1.75 39.50 -13.41
C SER A 181 1.08 38.62 -12.36
N THR A 182 0.86 37.34 -12.70
CA THR A 182 0.23 36.36 -11.82
C THR A 182 1.27 35.55 -11.03
N ILE A 183 0.97 35.27 -9.76
CA ILE A 183 1.76 34.38 -8.90
C ILE A 183 1.03 33.04 -8.76
N PHE A 184 1.66 31.99 -9.29
CA PHE A 184 1.23 30.60 -9.15
C PHE A 184 1.97 29.98 -7.97
N ASN A 185 1.21 29.55 -6.96
CA ASN A 185 1.73 29.02 -5.72
C ASN A 185 1.25 27.57 -5.54
N TYR A 186 2.18 26.69 -5.21
CA TYR A 186 1.94 25.27 -5.01
C TYR A 186 2.89 24.71 -3.95
N SER A 187 2.59 23.49 -3.50
CA SER A 187 3.52 22.65 -2.77
C SER A 187 3.53 21.25 -3.39
N ALA A 188 4.66 20.56 -3.31
CA ALA A 188 4.80 19.19 -3.79
C ALA A 188 5.34 18.31 -2.67
N THR A 189 4.76 17.13 -2.47
CA THR A 189 5.24 16.12 -1.52
C THR A 189 5.72 14.88 -2.25
N ASP A 190 6.91 14.40 -1.91
CA ASP A 190 7.53 13.17 -2.44
C ASP A 190 8.48 12.59 -1.39
N CYS A 191 9.12 11.46 -1.68
CA CYS A 191 10.20 10.93 -0.85
C CYS A 191 11.58 11.51 -1.20
N SER A 192 11.71 12.16 -2.35
CA SER A 192 12.88 12.96 -2.74
C SER A 192 12.90 14.28 -1.97
N SER A 193 14.09 14.72 -1.53
CA SER A 193 14.26 16.02 -0.86
C SER A 193 14.04 17.21 -1.81
N THR A 194 14.32 17.02 -3.09
CA THR A 194 14.18 18.02 -4.15
C THR A 194 13.43 17.40 -5.33
N ILE A 195 12.47 18.16 -5.87
CA ILE A 195 11.56 17.73 -6.93
C ILE A 195 11.59 18.81 -8.01
N ASN A 196 11.82 18.44 -9.27
CA ASN A 196 11.81 19.41 -10.36
C ASN A 196 10.35 19.62 -10.81
N CYS A 197 9.81 20.81 -10.59
CA CYS A 197 8.43 21.12 -10.89
C CYS A 197 8.36 22.17 -11.98
N SER A 198 7.46 21.97 -12.94
CA SER A 198 7.26 22.80 -14.11
C SER A 198 5.87 23.39 -14.12
N LEU A 199 5.77 24.68 -14.41
CA LEU A 199 4.51 25.35 -14.70
C LEU A 199 4.18 25.15 -16.18
N ILE A 200 2.98 24.63 -16.41
CA ILE A 200 2.41 24.45 -17.74
C ILE A 200 1.23 25.42 -17.88
N ILE A 201 1.20 26.18 -18.96
CA ILE A 201 0.11 27.11 -19.29
C ILE A 201 -0.39 26.77 -20.70
N ASN A 202 -1.70 26.62 -20.86
CA ASN A 202 -2.36 26.24 -22.11
C ASN A 202 -1.71 25.03 -22.78
N ASN A 203 -1.41 24.01 -21.97
CA ASN A 203 -0.75 22.76 -22.37
C ASN A 203 0.68 22.95 -22.94
N GLN A 204 1.31 24.09 -22.67
CA GLN A 204 2.69 24.37 -23.06
C GLN A 204 3.56 24.60 -21.83
N PHE A 205 4.77 24.04 -21.88
CA PHE A 205 5.79 24.31 -20.88
C PHE A 205 6.10 25.80 -20.81
N ASN A 206 6.06 26.38 -19.61
CA ASN A 206 6.42 27.76 -19.39
C ASN A 206 7.79 27.90 -18.71
N THR A 207 7.95 27.32 -17.52
CA THR A 207 9.18 27.41 -16.71
C THR A 207 9.24 26.29 -15.67
N SER A 208 10.40 26.09 -15.05
CA SER A 208 10.61 25.05 -14.02
C SER A 208 11.46 25.55 -12.85
N ILE A 209 11.18 25.06 -11.64
CA ILE A 209 11.94 25.30 -10.41
C ILE A 209 12.16 23.97 -9.69
N ASN A 210 13.33 23.83 -9.06
CA ASN A 210 13.57 22.74 -8.12
C ASN A 210 12.92 23.08 -6.77
N THR A 211 11.79 22.43 -6.47
CA THR A 211 11.02 22.58 -5.24
C THR A 211 11.59 21.69 -4.15
N THR A 212 11.79 22.27 -2.96
CA THR A 212 12.08 21.48 -1.76
C THR A 212 10.80 20.78 -1.30
N ASN A 213 10.93 19.51 -0.90
CA ASN A 213 9.81 18.68 -0.49
C ASN A 213 8.95 19.35 0.60
N ALA A 214 7.63 19.29 0.42
CA ALA A 214 6.62 19.85 1.33
C ALA A 214 6.76 21.36 1.60
N THR A 215 7.48 22.09 0.75
CA THR A 215 7.62 23.55 0.86
C THR A 215 6.76 24.27 -0.17
N LEU A 216 6.32 25.47 0.23
CA LEU A 216 5.60 26.38 -0.65
C LEU A 216 6.58 26.96 -1.68
N THR A 217 6.24 26.81 -2.96
CA THR A 217 7.02 27.29 -4.10
C THR A 217 6.14 28.16 -4.99
N GLU A 218 6.74 29.17 -5.61
CA GLU A 218 6.03 30.14 -6.43
C GLU A 218 6.68 30.32 -7.80
N PHE A 219 5.83 30.45 -8.82
CA PHE A 219 6.19 31.00 -10.13
C PHE A 219 5.52 32.35 -10.30
N LYS A 220 6.27 33.33 -10.80
CA LYS A 220 5.73 34.63 -11.19
C LYS A 220 5.84 34.78 -12.70
N VAL A 221 4.70 34.79 -13.38
CA VAL A 221 4.63 34.78 -14.85
C VAL A 221 3.58 35.78 -15.33
N ASN A 222 3.88 36.42 -16.46
CA ASN A 222 2.94 37.29 -17.14
C ASN A 222 1.98 36.47 -18.00
N LEU A 223 0.68 36.67 -17.82
CA LEU A 223 -0.36 36.01 -18.59
C LEU A 223 -0.73 36.79 -19.84
N SER A 224 -1.25 36.07 -20.83
CA SER A 224 -1.90 36.66 -22.01
C SER A 224 -3.37 36.95 -21.71
N GLU A 225 -3.93 37.96 -22.36
CA GLU A 225 -5.34 38.32 -22.24
C GLU A 225 -6.26 37.11 -22.49
N GLY A 226 -7.36 37.04 -21.76
CA GLY A 226 -8.37 36.00 -21.87
C GLY A 226 -8.14 34.80 -20.95
N THR A 227 -8.66 33.65 -21.36
CA THR A 227 -8.70 32.43 -20.55
C THR A 227 -7.39 31.66 -20.65
N ASN A 228 -6.74 31.41 -19.51
CA ASN A 228 -5.51 30.64 -19.40
C ASN A 228 -5.73 29.42 -18.49
N ASN A 229 -5.48 28.22 -19.02
CA ASN A 229 -5.46 26.99 -18.24
C ASN A 229 -4.05 26.71 -17.75
N TRP A 230 -3.89 26.26 -16.51
CA TRP A 230 -2.58 25.98 -15.95
C TRP A 230 -2.60 24.76 -15.03
N ASN A 231 -1.48 24.06 -14.97
CA ASN A 231 -1.21 22.97 -14.04
C ASN A 231 0.29 22.92 -13.73
N ILE A 232 0.63 22.19 -12.67
CA ILE A 232 2.02 21.94 -12.28
C ILE A 232 2.33 20.47 -12.54
N GLU A 233 3.48 20.22 -13.17
CA GLU A 233 4.03 18.90 -13.43
C GLU A 233 5.34 18.74 -12.68
N CYS A 234 5.44 17.77 -11.78
CA CYS A 234 6.61 17.54 -10.95
C CYS A 234 7.26 16.20 -11.29
N ASN A 235 8.56 16.22 -11.50
CA ASN A 235 9.41 15.05 -11.73
C ASN A 235 10.35 14.87 -10.54
N ASN A 236 10.30 13.72 -9.89
CA ASN A 236 11.25 13.40 -8.83
C ASN A 236 12.59 12.91 -9.37
N THR A 237 13.56 12.75 -8.47
CA THR A 237 14.93 12.34 -8.84
C THR A 237 15.01 10.96 -9.49
N GLN A 238 13.98 10.12 -9.30
CA GLN A 238 13.86 8.79 -9.90
C GLN A 238 13.10 8.81 -11.24
N GLY A 239 12.70 9.97 -11.75
CA GLY A 239 12.00 10.10 -13.04
C GLY A 239 10.49 9.86 -12.99
N ASN A 240 9.89 9.78 -11.79
CA ASN A 240 8.44 9.59 -11.66
C ASN A 240 7.72 10.94 -11.71
N LEU A 241 6.69 10.99 -12.55
CA LEU A 241 5.91 12.20 -12.82
C LEU A 241 4.64 12.27 -11.97
N GLY A 242 4.45 13.40 -11.30
CA GLY A 242 3.25 13.77 -10.58
C GLY A 242 2.61 15.02 -11.17
N TYR A 243 1.28 15.05 -11.22
CA TYR A 243 0.51 16.13 -11.85
C TYR A 243 -0.46 16.73 -10.86
N SER A 244 -0.63 18.05 -10.90
CA SER A 244 -1.77 18.71 -10.26
C SER A 244 -3.04 18.58 -11.10
N SER A 245 -4.18 18.93 -10.51
CA SER A 245 -5.35 19.28 -11.32
C SER A 245 -5.07 20.52 -12.17
N THR A 246 -5.78 20.66 -13.29
CA THR A 246 -5.78 21.88 -14.09
C THR A 246 -6.71 22.92 -13.48
N ARG A 247 -6.26 24.16 -13.37
CA ARG A 247 -7.06 25.33 -12.98
C ARG A 247 -7.10 26.34 -14.11
N THR A 248 -8.14 27.16 -14.11
CA THR A 248 -8.33 28.23 -15.08
C THR A 248 -8.20 29.60 -14.39
N ILE A 249 -7.55 30.54 -15.06
CA ILE A 249 -7.53 31.96 -14.71
C ILE A 249 -7.91 32.78 -15.93
N ILE A 250 -8.70 33.83 -15.74
CA ILE A 250 -9.15 34.73 -16.80
C ILE A 250 -8.53 36.09 -16.52
N LEU A 251 -7.67 36.53 -17.43
CA LEU A 251 -7.07 37.85 -17.42
C LEU A 251 -7.92 38.78 -18.29
N ASP A 252 -8.37 39.87 -17.69
CA ASP A 252 -9.09 40.95 -18.35
C ASP A 252 -8.41 42.29 -18.00
N THR A 253 -7.60 42.80 -18.92
CA THR A 253 -6.92 44.10 -18.79
C THR A 253 -7.62 45.22 -19.54
N THR A 254 -8.59 44.87 -20.37
CA THR A 254 -9.39 45.83 -21.13
C THR A 254 -10.41 46.48 -20.22
N SER A 255 -10.40 47.82 -20.18
CA SER A 255 -11.46 48.54 -19.48
C SER A 255 -12.69 48.64 -20.39
N PRO A 256 -13.91 48.55 -19.84
CA PRO A 256 -15.12 48.72 -20.62
C PRO A 256 -15.13 50.10 -21.27
N THR A 257 -15.64 50.15 -22.50
CA THR A 257 -15.78 51.38 -23.27
C THR A 257 -17.17 51.95 -23.09
N PHE A 258 -17.23 53.27 -22.86
CA PHE A 258 -18.47 54.03 -22.71
C PHE A 258 -18.65 54.94 -23.92
N ASN A 259 -19.76 54.77 -24.62
CA ASN A 259 -20.23 55.73 -25.62
C ASN A 259 -21.56 56.33 -25.15
N ALA A 260 -21.54 57.62 -24.80
CA ALA A 260 -22.75 58.40 -24.68
C ALA A 260 -23.36 58.60 -26.07
N GLU A 261 -24.57 58.13 -26.28
CA GLU A 261 -25.34 58.58 -27.44
C GLU A 261 -25.72 60.05 -27.22
N GLY A 262 -25.33 60.92 -28.15
CA GLY A 262 -25.59 62.35 -28.05
C GLY A 262 -27.08 62.64 -28.22
N TYR A 263 -27.69 63.32 -27.25
CA TYR A 263 -29.06 63.81 -27.35
C TYR A 263 -29.08 65.35 -27.44
N SER A 264 -30.09 65.89 -28.13
CA SER A 264 -30.23 67.32 -28.40
C SER A 264 -30.41 68.15 -27.12
N SER A 265 -29.68 69.26 -27.01
CA SER A 265 -29.60 70.14 -25.85
C SER A 265 -30.82 71.04 -25.59
N LEU A 266 -32.01 70.71 -26.12
CA LEU A 266 -33.25 71.45 -25.87
C LEU A 266 -34.24 70.53 -25.17
N VAL A 267 -34.56 70.88 -23.93
CA VAL A 267 -35.49 70.16 -23.05
C VAL A 267 -36.55 71.16 -22.60
N GLU A 268 -37.81 70.91 -22.92
CA GLU A 268 -38.91 71.76 -22.45
C GLU A 268 -39.40 71.32 -21.06
N LEU A 269 -39.95 72.27 -20.31
CA LEU A 269 -40.50 72.03 -18.97
C LEU A 269 -41.72 71.10 -19.05
N GLY A 270 -41.59 69.89 -18.49
CA GLY A 270 -42.67 68.89 -18.43
C GLY A 270 -42.36 67.57 -19.14
N ASP A 271 -41.26 67.50 -19.91
CA ASP A 271 -40.87 66.27 -20.60
C ASP A 271 -40.07 65.32 -19.70
N ASN A 272 -40.39 64.02 -19.79
CA ASN A 272 -39.55 62.97 -19.25
C ASN A 272 -38.41 62.69 -20.21
N GLN A 273 -37.17 62.84 -19.75
CA GLN A 273 -35.98 62.51 -20.53
C GLN A 273 -35.38 61.19 -20.05
N SER A 274 -35.14 60.26 -20.97
CA SER A 274 -34.46 59.01 -20.73
C SER A 274 -33.10 59.02 -21.41
N TYR A 275 -32.03 58.68 -20.68
CA TYR A 275 -30.70 58.49 -21.24
C TYR A 275 -30.44 57.00 -21.43
N SER A 276 -29.96 56.64 -22.62
CA SER A 276 -29.46 55.30 -22.91
C SER A 276 -27.94 55.35 -22.93
N ILE A 277 -27.32 54.46 -22.16
CA ILE A 277 -25.87 54.27 -22.14
C ILE A 277 -25.60 52.88 -22.71
N ASN A 278 -24.72 52.81 -23.71
CA ASN A 278 -24.20 51.53 -24.18
C ASN A 278 -22.84 51.29 -23.53
N LEU A 279 -22.72 50.18 -22.80
CA LEU A 279 -21.48 49.71 -22.18
C LEU A 279 -21.07 48.44 -22.91
N THR A 280 -19.87 48.46 -23.50
CA THR A 280 -19.29 47.28 -24.14
C THR A 280 -17.96 46.93 -23.48
N ASP A 281 -17.81 45.65 -23.16
CA ASP A 281 -16.59 45.04 -22.61
C ASP A 281 -16.24 43.85 -23.50
N THR A 282 -14.99 43.69 -23.90
CA THR A 282 -14.55 42.71 -24.91
C THR A 282 -13.54 41.74 -24.36
#